data_AF-A0A3G6J927-F1
#
_entry.id   AF-A0A3G6J927-F1
#
_cell.length_a   1.000
_cell.length_b   1.000
_cell.length_c   1.000
_cell.angle_alpha   90.00
_cell.angle_beta   90.00
_cell.angle_gamma   90.00
#
_symmetry.space_group_name_H-M   'P 1'
#
loop_
_entity.id
_entity.type
_entity.pdbx_description
1 polymer ?
#
loop_
_entity_poly.entity_id
_entity_poly.type
_entity_poly.pdbx_seq_one_letter_code
_entity_poly.pdbx_strand_id
1 'polypeptide(L)'
;MGETNEVSVDLQSLVKQVEADRAALAKLRTQVSALEREVAALKKRADVEIPEDVLLAISAAVSAYLGNKGKIRAVHFHRHRTWAMQGRQAVQSRTSPR
;
A
#
# COMPACT_ATOMS: atom_id res chain seq x y z
N MET A 1 35.00 10.02 -42.88
CA MET A 1 33.61 9.66 -43.24
C MET A 1 33.02 8.55 -42.36
N GLY A 2 33.82 7.66 -41.75
CA GLY A 2 33.31 6.62 -40.82
C GLY A 2 32.85 7.16 -39.47
N GLU A 3 33.68 7.96 -38.79
CA GLU A 3 33.38 8.53 -37.45
C GLU A 3 32.14 9.42 -37.44
N THR A 4 31.91 10.19 -38.52
CA THR A 4 30.71 11.03 -38.67
C THR A 4 29.42 10.22 -38.77
N ASN A 5 29.50 8.97 -39.27
CA ASN A 5 28.34 8.09 -39.37
C ASN A 5 28.04 7.42 -38.02
N GLU A 6 29.07 7.01 -37.29
CA GLU A 6 28.96 6.41 -35.95
C GLU A 6 28.35 7.40 -34.94
N VAL A 7 28.86 8.64 -34.90
CA VAL A 7 28.30 9.71 -34.06
C VAL A 7 26.85 10.01 -34.43
N SER A 8 26.49 9.93 -35.72
CA SER A 8 25.10 10.11 -36.16
C SER A 8 24.18 8.97 -35.69
N VAL A 9 24.68 7.74 -35.61
CA VAL A 9 23.92 6.59 -35.13
C VAL A 9 23.72 6.67 -33.62
N ASP A 10 24.74 7.08 -32.88
CA ASP A 10 24.66 7.27 -31.42
C ASP A 10 23.70 8.41 -31.04
N LEU A 11 23.70 9.51 -31.79
CA LEU A 11 22.71 10.58 -31.60
C LEU A 11 21.28 10.07 -31.82
N GLN A 12 21.06 9.23 -32.84
CA GLN A 12 19.74 8.64 -33.09
C GLN A 12 19.33 7.65 -31.99
N SER A 13 20.27 6.89 -31.43
CA SER A 13 19.97 5.95 -30.33
C SER A 13 19.63 6.70 -29.04
N LEU A 14 20.36 7.76 -28.72
CA LEU A 14 20.09 8.62 -27.56
C LEU A 14 18.74 9.34 -27.66
N VAL A 15 18.38 9.83 -28.85
CA VAL A 15 17.06 10.45 -29.07
C VAL A 15 15.93 9.43 -28.82
N LYS A 16 16.06 8.22 -29.37
CA LYS A 16 15.08 7.14 -29.12
C LYS A 16 14.98 6.77 -27.64
N GLN A 17 16.11 6.75 -26.94
CA GLN A 17 16.14 6.44 -25.51
C GLN A 17 15.45 7.53 -24.69
N VAL A 18 15.71 8.81 -24.98
CA VAL A 18 15.05 9.94 -24.31
C VAL A 18 13.54 9.94 -24.55
N GLU A 19 13.08 9.58 -25.75
CA GLU A 19 11.65 9.44 -26.05
C GLU A 19 11.01 8.29 -25.26
N ALA A 20 11.68 7.13 -25.19
CA ALA A 20 11.22 5.99 -24.41
C ALA A 20 11.13 6.32 -22.91
N ASP A 21 12.14 6.99 -22.37
CA ASP A 21 12.18 7.39 -20.96
C ASP A 21 11.08 8.41 -20.64
N ARG A 22 10.83 9.37 -21.53
CA ARG A 22 9.72 10.33 -21.39
C ARG A 22 8.37 9.62 -21.37
N ALA A 23 8.16 8.63 -22.24
CA ALA A 23 6.93 7.84 -22.25
C ALA A 23 6.76 7.02 -20.97
N ALA A 24 7.83 6.38 -20.49
CA ALA A 24 7.82 5.62 -19.25
C ALA A 24 7.51 6.52 -18.03
N LEU A 25 8.13 7.70 -17.96
CA LEU A 25 7.86 8.69 -16.89
C LEU A 25 6.43 9.20 -16.93
N ALA A 26 5.88 9.47 -18.12
CA ALA A 26 4.49 9.87 -18.25
C ALA A 26 3.53 8.79 -17.73
N LYS A 27 3.76 7.53 -18.11
CA LYS A 27 2.98 6.38 -17.61
C LYS A 27 3.11 6.20 -16.10
N LEU A 28 4.31 6.34 -15.55
CA LEU A 28 4.51 6.20 -14.11
C LEU A 28 3.82 7.32 -13.34
N ARG A 29 3.88 8.56 -13.83
CA ARG A 29 3.17 9.71 -13.24
C ARG A 29 1.66 9.49 -13.20
N THR A 30 1.07 8.97 -14.27
CA THR A 30 -0.39 8.71 -14.27
C THR A 30 -0.75 7.63 -13.26
N GLN A 31 0.02 6.54 -13.19
CA GLN A 31 -0.19 5.47 -12.21
C GLN A 31 -0.04 5.96 -10.76
N VAL A 32 1.01 6.72 -10.45
CA VAL A 32 1.22 7.30 -9.11
C VAL A 32 0.07 8.20 -8.73
N SER A 33 -0.37 9.09 -9.64
CA SER A 33 -1.50 9.99 -9.36
C SER A 33 -2.81 9.25 -9.10
N ALA A 34 -3.04 8.10 -9.76
CA ALA A 34 -4.21 7.27 -9.53
C ALA A 34 -4.14 6.58 -8.15
N LEU A 35 -2.98 6.03 -7.80
CA LEU A 35 -2.75 5.38 -6.50
C LEU A 35 -2.84 6.38 -5.34
N GLU A 36 -2.31 7.60 -5.50
CA GLU A 36 -2.42 8.64 -4.49
C GLU A 36 -3.89 9.01 -4.21
N ARG A 37 -4.73 9.08 -5.24
CA ARG A 37 -6.18 9.32 -5.09
C ARG A 37 -6.87 8.16 -4.37
N GLU A 38 -6.53 6.92 -4.71
CA GLU A 38 -7.09 5.73 -4.08
C GLU A 38 -6.69 5.66 -2.59
N VAL A 39 -5.41 5.89 -2.28
CA VAL A 39 -4.91 5.95 -0.89
C VAL A 39 -5.60 7.07 -0.12
N ALA A 40 -5.79 8.25 -0.72
CA ALA A 40 -6.51 9.35 -0.07
C ALA A 40 -7.98 8.97 0.21
N ALA A 41 -8.65 8.29 -0.71
CA ALA A 41 -10.02 7.81 -0.52
C ALA A 41 -10.10 6.75 0.58
N LEU A 42 -9.16 5.80 0.63
CA LEU A 42 -9.08 4.77 1.66
C LEU A 42 -8.78 5.37 3.04
N LYS A 43 -7.85 6.33 3.14
CA LYS A 43 -7.58 7.04 4.40
C LYS A 43 -8.82 7.76 4.93
N LYS A 44 -9.54 8.47 4.06
CA LYS A 44 -10.81 9.12 4.45
C LYS A 44 -11.84 8.12 4.99
N ARG A 45 -11.89 6.91 4.44
CA ARG A 45 -12.78 5.83 4.93
C ARG A 45 -12.27 5.19 6.22
N ALA A 46 -10.96 5.03 6.37
CA ALA A 46 -10.35 4.46 7.56
C ALA A 46 -10.44 5.38 8.78
N ASP A 47 -10.47 6.69 8.57
CA ASP A 47 -10.71 7.69 9.62
C ASP A 47 -12.20 7.77 10.03
N VAL A 48 -13.10 7.03 9.37
CA VAL A 48 -14.49 6.89 9.84
C VAL A 48 -14.47 6.00 11.09
N GLU A 49 -14.68 6.64 12.24
CA GLU A 49 -14.80 5.96 13.52
C GLU A 49 -16.01 5.02 13.49
N ILE A 50 -15.76 3.71 13.63
CA ILE A 50 -16.84 2.73 13.77
C ILE A 50 -17.38 2.86 15.20
N PRO A 51 -18.68 3.15 15.38
CA PRO A 51 -19.25 3.29 16.72
C PRO A 51 -19.03 2.02 17.55
N GLU A 52 -18.70 2.20 18.83
CA GLU A 52 -18.37 1.09 19.74
C GLU A 52 -19.50 0.07 19.85
N ASP A 53 -20.75 0.52 19.80
CA ASP A 53 -21.96 -0.32 19.80
C ASP A 53 -21.98 -1.30 18.62
N VAL A 54 -21.53 -0.88 17.45
CA VAL A 54 -21.48 -1.70 16.23
C VAL A 54 -20.41 -2.78 16.37
N LEU A 55 -19.23 -2.41 16.90
CA LEU A 55 -18.15 -3.37 17.19
C LEU A 55 -18.59 -4.40 18.23
N LEU A 56 -19.30 -3.96 19.28
CA LEU A 56 -19.83 -4.83 20.32
C LEU A 56 -20.86 -5.82 19.75
N ALA A 57 -21.78 -5.34 18.91
CA ALA A 57 -22.80 -6.17 18.26
C ALA A 57 -22.18 -7.24 17.34
N ILE A 58 -21.19 -6.86 16.51
CA ILE A 58 -20.47 -7.80 15.64
C ILE A 58 -19.73 -8.84 16.50
N SER A 59 -19.02 -8.39 17.53
CA SER A 59 -18.27 -9.27 18.43
C SER A 59 -19.19 -10.27 19.15
N ALA A 60 -20.34 -9.80 19.64
CA ALA A 60 -21.35 -10.65 20.26
C ALA A 60 -21.90 -11.70 19.29
N ALA A 61 -22.20 -11.32 18.04
CA ALA A 61 -22.69 -12.23 17.02
C ALA A 61 -21.64 -13.30 16.64
N VAL A 62 -20.38 -12.90 16.48
CA VAL A 62 -19.27 -13.84 16.18
C VAL A 62 -19.01 -14.78 17.35
N SER A 63 -19.03 -14.29 18.60
CA SER A 63 -18.90 -15.14 19.79
C SER A 63 -20.06 -16.13 19.94
N ALA A 64 -21.28 -15.69 19.65
CA ALA A 64 -22.46 -16.57 19.63
C ALA A 64 -22.35 -17.65 18.53
N TYR A 65 -21.88 -17.29 17.34
CA TYR A 65 -21.67 -18.22 16.24
C TYR A 65 -20.57 -19.25 16.53
N LEU A 66 -19.44 -18.80 17.10
CA LEU A 66 -18.30 -19.66 17.45
C LEU A 66 -18.50 -20.45 18.76
N GLY A 67 -19.66 -20.33 19.41
CA GLY A 67 -20.02 -21.13 20.58
C GLY A 67 -19.37 -20.72 21.89
N ASN A 68 -18.62 -19.62 21.94
CA ASN A 68 -18.04 -19.12 23.19
C ASN A 68 -18.90 -17.97 23.74
N LYS A 69 -19.65 -18.22 24.82
CA LYS A 69 -20.37 -17.20 25.61
C LYS A 69 -19.41 -16.37 26.48
N GLY A 70 -18.35 -15.84 25.89
CA GLY A 70 -17.39 -14.98 26.57
C GLY A 70 -18.09 -13.71 27.04
N LYS A 71 -18.22 -13.54 28.36
CA LYS A 71 -18.79 -12.35 29.02
C LYS A 71 -18.03 -11.12 28.50
N ILE A 72 -18.63 -10.34 27.60
CA ILE A 72 -17.93 -9.22 26.95
C ILE A 72 -17.62 -8.17 28.04
N ARG A 73 -16.34 -8.04 28.39
CA ARG A 73 -15.82 -6.92 29.16
C ARG A 73 -15.34 -5.91 28.13
N ALA A 74 -15.88 -4.69 28.17
CA ALA A 74 -15.65 -3.62 27.19
C ALA A 74 -14.23 -3.66 26.62
N VAL A 75 -14.13 -3.89 25.31
CA VAL A 75 -12.85 -3.92 24.60
C VAL A 75 -12.46 -2.47 24.33
N HIS A 76 -11.78 -1.86 25.30
CA HIS A 76 -11.28 -0.51 25.12
C HIS A 76 -10.11 -0.53 24.12
N PHE A 77 -10.40 -0.17 22.86
CA PHE A 77 -9.40 -0.18 21.80
C PHE A 77 -8.41 0.97 21.99
N HIS A 78 -7.19 0.67 22.42
CA HIS A 78 -6.10 1.66 22.41
C HIS A 78 -5.64 1.91 20.97
N ARG A 79 -5.52 3.19 20.59
CA ARG A 79 -5.13 3.69 19.25
C ARG A 79 -3.67 3.40 18.86
N HIS A 80 -3.04 2.36 19.40
CA HIS A 80 -1.61 2.13 19.16
C HIS A 80 -1.39 1.48 17.79
N ARG A 81 -0.42 2.01 17.02
CA ARG A 81 0.03 1.56 15.68
C ARG A 81 0.66 0.15 15.66
N THR A 82 0.34 -0.71 16.61
CA THR A 82 0.95 -2.03 16.80
C THR A 82 0.66 -2.97 15.63
N TRP A 83 -0.51 -2.91 14.99
CA TRP A 83 -0.82 -3.75 13.82
C TRP A 83 0.17 -3.55 12.66
N ALA A 84 0.39 -2.28 12.26
CA ALA A 84 1.33 -1.96 11.20
C ALA A 84 2.79 -2.25 11.58
N MET A 85 3.12 -2.23 12.88
CA MET A 85 4.45 -2.53 13.39
C MET A 85 4.71 -4.05 13.46
N GLN A 86 3.72 -4.84 13.88
CA GLN A 86 3.78 -6.31 13.93
C GLN A 86 3.85 -6.92 12.52
N GLY A 87 3.11 -6.37 11.55
CA GLY A 87 3.22 -6.80 10.15
C GLY A 87 4.62 -6.58 9.57
N ARG A 88 5.27 -5.45 9.90
CA ARG A 88 6.65 -5.17 9.48
C ARG A 88 7.66 -6.10 10.13
N GLN A 89 7.50 -6.42 11.42
CA GLN A 89 8.37 -7.38 12.11
C GLN A 89 8.26 -8.80 11.52
N ALA A 90 7.05 -9.25 11.16
CA ALA A 90 6.84 -10.58 10.58
C ALA A 90 7.48 -10.74 9.18
N VAL A 91 7.57 -9.66 8.41
CA VAL A 91 8.27 -9.66 7.11
C VAL A 91 9.78 -9.64 7.32
N GLN A 92 10.28 -8.82 8.25
CA GLN A 92 11.73 -8.71 8.50
C GLN A 92 12.33 -9.96 9.17
N SER A 93 11.59 -10.64 10.05
CA SER A 93 12.06 -11.87 10.70
C SER A 93 12.16 -13.05 9.76
N ARG A 94 11.41 -13.06 8.65
CA ARG A 94 11.48 -14.09 7.60
C ARG A 94 12.67 -13.96 6.67
N THR A 95 13.26 -12.76 6.56
CA THR A 95 14.30 -12.46 5.57
C THR A 95 15.71 -12.45 6.15
N SER A 96 15.87 -12.58 7.47
CA SER A 96 17.18 -12.79 8.10
C SER A 96 17.40 -14.27 8.38
N PRO A 97 18.24 -14.99 7.60
CA PRO A 97 18.82 -16.24 8.06
C PRO A 97 19.71 -15.91 9.27
N ARG A 98 19.65 -16.73 10.32
CA ARG A 98 20.72 -16.78 11.32
C ARG A 98 21.89 -17.58 10.78
#